data_AF-A0A967JXG6-F1
#
_entry.id   AF-A0A967JXG6-F1
#
_cell.length_a   1.000
_cell.length_b   1.000
_cell.length_c   1.000
_cell.angle_alpha   90.00
_cell.angle_beta   90.00
_cell.angle_gamma   90.00
#
_symmetry.space_group_name_H-M   'P 1'
#
loop_
_entity.id
_entity.type
_entity.pdbx_description
1 polymer ?
#
loop_
_entity_poly.entity_id
_entity_poly.type
_entity_poly.pdbx_seq_one_letter_code
_entity_poly.pdbx_strand_id
1 'polypeptide(L)'
;MNKKFRKAVPILETLSEYEPDNAMVWTNLGAAYLGNPVLAMDKQQLKAIAAFEQALEIDPIAPNVAYNIGLIYRDRQEHEEAIYWFRQAIKANPA
;
A
#
# COMPACT_ATOMS: atom_id res chain seq x y z
N MET A 1 11.20 -10.01 4.72
CA MET A 1 11.25 -8.94 3.69
C MET A 1 12.36 -9.24 2.66
N ASN A 2 12.04 -9.26 1.35
CA ASN A 2 13.01 -9.52 0.27
C ASN A 2 14.10 -8.42 0.25
N LYS A 3 15.37 -8.82 -0.01
CA LYS A 3 16.57 -7.96 0.07
C LYS A 3 16.48 -6.73 -0.86
N LYS A 4 15.72 -6.80 -1.96
CA LYS A 4 15.49 -5.69 -2.88
C LYS A 4 14.61 -4.58 -2.27
N PHE A 5 13.49 -4.95 -1.64
CA PHE A 5 12.58 -3.99 -1.02
C PHE A 5 13.24 -3.22 0.13
N ARG A 6 14.09 -3.89 0.93
CA ARG A 6 14.83 -3.23 2.02
C ARG A 6 15.75 -2.09 1.56
N LYS A 7 16.29 -2.17 0.34
CA LYS A 7 17.14 -1.11 -0.22
C LYS A 7 16.32 0.03 -0.82
N ALA A 8 15.10 -0.24 -1.27
CA ALA A 8 14.22 0.74 -1.90
C ALA A 8 13.56 1.67 -0.87
N VAL A 9 13.23 1.17 0.32
CA VAL A 9 12.58 1.95 1.39
C VAL A 9 13.24 3.31 1.65
N PRO A 10 14.54 3.42 1.97
CA PRO A 10 15.14 4.73 2.27
C PRO A 10 15.10 5.69 1.08
N ILE A 11 15.20 5.18 -0.15
CA ILE A 11 15.13 6.00 -1.38
C ILE A 11 13.71 6.53 -1.56
N LEU A 12 12.71 5.67 -1.34
CA LEU A 12 11.29 6.01 -1.48
C LEU A 12 10.80 6.93 -0.36
N GLU A 13 11.31 6.77 0.88
CA GLU A 13 11.09 7.71 1.99
C GLU A 13 11.60 9.10 1.60
N THR A 14 12.84 9.22 1.12
CA THR A 14 13.37 10.50 0.64
C THR A 14 12.58 11.06 -0.55
N LEU A 15 12.20 10.24 -1.53
CA LEU A 15 11.38 10.70 -2.65
C LEU A 15 10.01 11.22 -2.20
N SER A 16 9.41 10.61 -1.18
CA SER A 16 8.10 11.06 -0.66
C SER A 16 8.16 12.45 -0.01
N GLU A 17 9.34 12.85 0.48
CA GLU A 17 9.57 14.19 1.02
C GLU A 17 9.74 15.24 -0.09
N TYR A 18 10.37 14.86 -1.22
CA TYR A 18 10.57 15.76 -2.37
C TYR A 18 9.37 15.82 -3.31
N GLU A 19 8.59 14.74 -3.40
CA GLU A 19 7.44 14.59 -4.28
C GLU A 19 6.21 14.12 -3.49
N PRO A 20 5.73 14.91 -2.51
CA PRO A 20 4.62 14.51 -1.64
C PRO A 20 3.31 14.31 -2.43
N ASP A 21 3.15 15.00 -3.56
CA ASP A 21 1.95 14.91 -4.41
C ASP A 21 2.08 13.86 -5.53
N ASN A 22 3.07 12.96 -5.45
CA ASN A 22 3.25 11.89 -6.43
C ASN A 22 2.71 10.55 -5.90
N ALA A 23 1.49 10.18 -6.31
CA ALA A 23 0.83 8.94 -5.92
C ALA A 23 1.67 7.67 -6.20
N MET A 24 2.51 7.68 -7.24
CA MET A 24 3.36 6.55 -7.60
C MET A 24 4.47 6.33 -6.58
N VAL A 25 5.03 7.40 -6.01
CA VAL A 25 6.06 7.31 -4.95
C VAL A 25 5.47 6.62 -3.72
N TRP A 26 4.30 7.08 -3.28
CA TRP A 26 3.57 6.49 -2.16
C TRP A 26 3.14 5.04 -2.40
N THR A 27 2.67 4.72 -3.61
CA THR A 27 2.35 3.34 -4.03
C THR A 27 3.59 2.44 -3.94
N ASN A 28 4.71 2.89 -4.45
CA ASN A 28 5.96 2.12 -4.42
C ASN A 28 6.51 2.00 -2.99
N LEU A 29 6.38 3.04 -2.17
CA LEU A 29 6.78 3.04 -0.76
C LEU A 29 5.96 2.02 0.04
N GLY A 30 4.63 2.00 -0.14
CA GLY A 30 3.76 1.01 0.47
C GLY A 30 4.13 -0.43 0.08
N ALA A 31 4.36 -0.67 -1.21
CA ALA A 31 4.83 -1.96 -1.71
C ALA A 31 6.20 -2.35 -1.14
N ALA A 32 7.12 -1.39 -0.98
CA ALA A 32 8.45 -1.63 -0.42
C ALA A 32 8.40 -1.93 1.09
N TYR A 33 7.53 -1.26 1.85
CA TYR A 33 7.29 -1.59 3.25
C TYR A 33 6.69 -2.98 3.41
N LEU A 34 5.69 -3.32 2.60
CA LEU A 34 5.00 -4.61 2.66
C LEU A 34 5.91 -5.76 2.25
N GLY A 35 6.65 -5.60 1.14
CA GLY A 35 7.46 -6.65 0.55
C GLY A 35 6.64 -7.90 0.21
N ASN A 36 6.68 -8.92 1.07
CA ASN A 36 5.74 -10.06 0.98
C ASN A 36 4.70 -9.90 2.09
N PRO A 37 3.40 -9.73 1.77
CA PRO A 37 2.35 -9.49 2.75
C PRO A 37 2.31 -10.53 3.88
N VAL A 38 2.47 -11.82 3.54
CA VAL A 38 2.41 -12.95 4.48
C VAL A 38 3.63 -13.01 5.42
N LEU A 39 4.72 -12.34 5.05
CA LEU A 39 5.97 -12.32 5.82
C LEU A 39 6.27 -10.92 6.39
N ALA A 40 5.36 -9.98 6.24
CA ALA A 40 5.47 -8.64 6.80
C ALA A 40 5.11 -8.70 8.29
N MET A 41 5.85 -8.01 9.14
CA MET A 41 5.44 -7.86 10.54
C MET A 41 4.41 -6.74 10.64
N ASP A 42 3.64 -6.70 11.72
CA ASP A 42 2.58 -5.70 11.94
C ASP A 42 3.03 -4.27 11.64
N LYS A 43 4.24 -3.91 12.08
CA LYS A 43 4.79 -2.57 11.85
C LYS A 43 4.98 -2.24 10.36
N GLN A 44 5.39 -3.21 9.54
CA GLN A 44 5.54 -3.01 8.09
C GLN A 44 4.18 -2.92 7.40
N GLN A 45 3.22 -3.73 7.84
CA GLN A 45 1.85 -3.69 7.33
C GLN A 45 1.21 -2.33 7.58
N LEU A 46 1.30 -1.79 8.79
CA LEU A 46 0.78 -0.46 9.12
C LEU A 46 1.45 0.66 8.31
N LYS A 47 2.78 0.60 8.15
CA LYS A 47 3.49 1.56 7.29
C LYS A 47 3.07 1.46 5.82
N ALA A 48 2.80 0.25 5.34
CA ALA A 48 2.33 0.04 3.98
C ALA A 48 0.92 0.60 3.77
N ILE A 49 0.01 0.37 4.72
CA ILE A 49 -1.35 0.94 4.70
C ILE A 49 -1.26 2.47 4.63
N ALA A 50 -0.51 3.11 5.54
CA ALA A 50 -0.39 4.56 5.57
C ALA A 50 0.15 5.14 4.24
N ALA A 51 1.16 4.50 3.64
CA ALA A 51 1.68 4.93 2.34
C ALA A 51 0.65 4.72 1.21
N PHE A 52 -0.10 3.61 1.23
CA PHE A 52 -1.16 3.38 0.25
C PHE A 52 -2.34 4.34 0.41
N GLU A 53 -2.70 4.72 1.63
CA GLU A 53 -3.72 5.73 1.90
C GLU A 53 -3.31 7.10 1.36
N GLN A 54 -2.04 7.50 1.53
CA GLN A 54 -1.51 8.72 0.90
C GLN A 54 -1.57 8.64 -0.63
N ALA A 55 -1.26 7.49 -1.22
CA ALA A 55 -1.40 7.30 -2.67
C ALA A 55 -2.86 7.48 -3.15
N LEU A 56 -3.84 6.99 -2.39
CA LEU A 56 -5.26 7.11 -2.70
C LEU A 56 -5.84 8.50 -2.42
N GLU A 57 -5.25 9.25 -1.50
CA GLU A 57 -5.59 10.66 -1.28
C GLU A 57 -5.22 11.51 -2.50
N ILE A 58 -4.09 11.19 -3.15
CA ILE A 58 -3.59 11.88 -4.33
C ILE A 58 -4.25 11.38 -5.62
N ASP A 59 -4.34 10.06 -5.80
CA ASP A 59 -5.01 9.39 -6.91
C ASP A 59 -6.08 8.41 -6.40
N PRO A 60 -7.34 8.86 -6.27
CA PRO A 60 -8.43 8.03 -5.80
C PRO A 60 -8.77 6.85 -6.73
N ILE A 61 -8.27 6.84 -7.98
CA ILE A 61 -8.63 5.86 -9.01
C ILE A 61 -7.48 4.85 -9.18
N ALA A 62 -7.05 4.24 -8.07
CA ALA A 62 -5.98 3.26 -8.04
C ALA A 62 -6.47 1.90 -7.51
N PRO A 63 -7.13 1.06 -8.34
CA PRO A 63 -7.71 -0.22 -7.90
C PRO A 63 -6.66 -1.20 -7.34
N ASN A 64 -5.44 -1.16 -7.86
CA ASN A 64 -4.31 -1.96 -7.37
C ASN A 64 -3.90 -1.56 -5.94
N VAL A 65 -3.98 -0.27 -5.60
CA VAL A 65 -3.62 0.23 -4.27
C VAL A 65 -4.68 -0.21 -3.25
N ALA A 66 -5.96 0.00 -3.55
CA ALA A 66 -7.06 -0.48 -2.72
C ALA A 66 -7.01 -2.01 -2.52
N TYR A 67 -6.70 -2.76 -3.58
CA TYR A 67 -6.51 -4.21 -3.49
C TYR A 67 -5.36 -4.60 -2.54
N ASN A 68 -4.22 -3.90 -2.59
CA ASN A 68 -3.10 -4.17 -1.69
C ASN A 68 -3.44 -3.90 -0.22
N ILE A 69 -4.19 -2.83 0.08
CA ILE A 69 -4.69 -2.58 1.44
C ILE A 69 -5.59 -3.74 1.90
N GLY A 70 -6.51 -4.19 1.04
CA GLY A 70 -7.38 -5.34 1.34
C GLY A 70 -6.60 -6.63 1.60
N LEU A 71 -5.50 -6.88 0.89
CA LEU A 71 -4.62 -8.02 1.16
C LEU A 71 -3.96 -7.95 2.54
N ILE A 72 -3.60 -6.76 3.01
CA ILE A 72 -3.03 -6.56 4.34
C ILE A 72 -4.07 -6.88 5.41
N TYR A 73 -5.27 -6.31 5.33
CA TYR A 73 -6.34 -6.59 6.28
C TYR A 73 -6.74 -8.07 6.30
N ARG A 74 -6.77 -8.71 5.12
CA ARG A 74 -7.02 -10.16 5.02
C ARG A 74 -5.95 -10.98 5.76
N ASP A 75 -4.68 -10.62 5.62
CA ASP A 75 -3.57 -11.31 6.31
C ASP A 75 -3.68 -11.15 7.84
N ARG A 76 -4.15 -9.98 8.27
CA ARG A 76 -4.45 -9.66 9.68
C ARG A 76 -5.73 -10.29 10.22
N GLN A 77 -6.47 -11.04 9.39
CA GLN A 77 -7.80 -11.62 9.70
C GLN A 77 -8.88 -10.57 10.01
N GLU A 78 -8.65 -9.33 9.63
CA GLU A 78 -9.57 -8.19 9.71
C GLU A 78 -10.45 -8.21 8.45
N HIS A 79 -11.38 -9.15 8.41
CA HIS A 79 -12.11 -9.52 7.19
C HIS A 79 -13.08 -8.46 6.69
N GLU A 80 -13.67 -7.67 7.59
CA GLU A 80 -14.65 -6.63 7.24
C GLU A 80 -13.96 -5.47 6.48
N GLU A 81 -12.80 -5.05 6.99
CA GLU A 81 -11.93 -4.06 6.38
C GLU A 81 -11.38 -4.55 5.04
N ALA A 82 -10.97 -5.82 4.97
CA ALA A 82 -10.53 -6.42 3.72
C ALA A 82 -11.64 -6.36 2.64
N ILE A 83 -12.87 -6.75 2.99
CA ILE A 83 -14.02 -6.69 2.08
C ILE A 83 -14.29 -5.24 1.65
N TYR A 84 -14.24 -4.28 2.57
CA TYR A 84 -14.40 -2.88 2.25
C TYR A 84 -13.41 -2.43 1.17
N TRP A 85 -12.11 -2.69 1.36
CA TRP A 85 -11.06 -2.27 0.43
C TRP A 85 -11.11 -3.00 -0.91
N PHE A 86 -11.47 -4.28 -0.93
CA PHE A 86 -11.72 -5.00 -2.19
C PHE A 86 -12.92 -4.42 -2.96
N ARG A 87 -13.97 -3.97 -2.27
CA ARG A 87 -15.08 -3.27 -2.92
C ARG A 87 -14.64 -1.92 -3.51
N GLN A 88 -13.77 -1.18 -2.82
CA GLN A 88 -13.22 0.06 -3.37
C GLN A 88 -12.38 -0.20 -4.63
N ALA A 89 -11.57 -1.27 -4.63
CA ALA A 89 -10.82 -1.67 -5.82
C ALA A 89 -11.74 -1.95 -7.03
N ILE A 90 -12.86 -2.64 -6.82
CA ILE A 90 -13.85 -2.89 -7.88
C ILE A 90 -14.53 -1.58 -8.34
N LYS A 91 -14.85 -0.67 -7.41
CA LYS A 91 -15.48 0.62 -7.76
C LYS A 91 -14.55 1.54 -8.54
N ALA A 92 -13.24 1.52 -8.29
CA ALA A 92 -12.26 2.35 -8.96
C ALA A 92 -12.01 1.92 -10.41
N ASN A 93 -12.22 0.63 -10.73
CA ASN A 93 -12.21 0.14 -12.10
C ASN A 93 -13.31 -0.91 -12.30
N PRO A 94 -14.57 -0.46 -12.47
CA PRO A 94 -15.66 -1.35 -12.82
C PRO A 94 -15.49 -1.71 -14.28
N ALA A 95 -15.03 -2.93 -14.55
CA ALA A 95 -14.90 -3.46 -15.91
C ALA A 95 -16.23 -3.37 -16.70
#